data_AF-A0AAV8HS70-F1
#
_entry.id   AF-A0AAV8HS70-F1
#
_cell.length_a   1.000
_cell.length_b   1.000
_cell.length_c   1.000
_cell.angle_alpha   90.00
_cell.angle_beta   90.00
_cell.angle_gamma   90.00
#
_symmetry.space_group_name_H-M   'P 1'
#
loop_
_entity.id
_entity.type
_entity.pdbx_description
1 polymer ?
#
loop_
_entity_poly.entity_id
_entity_poly.type
_entity_poly.pdbx_seq_one_letter_code
_entity_poly.pdbx_strand_id
1 'polypeptide(L)'
;MSQSPHPFHLISLSILLLSSISSSQAKVDTFTYVNQGEFGPYVTEYGADYRILPIGNVPFEMAFYNTTPGAFYLALRMGTTRSESVFRWVWEANRGRPVGENATFSLLPDGNLVLADADRRNVWSTGTANKGVVGLMVLPTGNIILYDSKDRTIWQSFDHPTDTLLVGQSLDYNKGPKKLVSRRSATDGSYGIYSLVFQPGGIKLFINDYIPYYDFSVNGVLSFSGNPILLEVEPETDEDAFAYAYEVRFATAGQGTTILTRPKYNATLSFLRLDIDGNLVVYTYYDPVDYRAWEKTFALFSDQIGLLPGCALPSKCSKFGVCQDEMCIACPSPVGLLGWSNGCVPPQVKGCDNKGKGQTEDYYKIVGVENFVSTYTKGEGKVKMEECRRKCTMDCKCVGFLYWEKESKCWLANFLGTLSKVDESSHVVYVKYLKN
;
A
#
# COMPACT_ATOMS: atom_id res chain seq x y z
N MET A 1 -17.73 -69.19 -77.42
CA MET A 1 -16.61 -68.44 -76.82
C MET A 1 -16.74 -66.99 -77.24
N SER A 2 -17.30 -66.16 -76.36
CA SER A 2 -17.37 -64.70 -76.53
C SER A 2 -17.37 -64.09 -75.14
N GLN A 3 -16.35 -63.29 -74.84
CA GLN A 3 -16.22 -62.51 -73.61
C GLN A 3 -16.59 -61.06 -73.94
N SER A 4 -17.46 -60.47 -73.13
CA SER A 4 -17.65 -59.01 -72.99
C SER A 4 -17.73 -58.69 -71.50
N PRO A 5 -17.02 -57.67 -70.98
CA PRO A 5 -17.21 -57.24 -69.60
C PRO A 5 -18.21 -56.07 -69.52
N HIS A 6 -19.16 -56.14 -68.59
CA HIS A 6 -19.92 -54.98 -68.11
C HIS A 6 -19.19 -54.35 -66.92
N PRO A 7 -19.17 -53.01 -66.77
CA PRO A 7 -18.58 -52.35 -65.61
C PRO A 7 -19.61 -52.27 -64.47
N PHE A 8 -19.21 -52.70 -63.27
CA PHE A 8 -19.93 -52.39 -62.04
C PHE A 8 -19.52 -50.99 -61.55
N HIS A 9 -20.47 -50.05 -61.53
CA HIS A 9 -20.31 -48.78 -60.81
C HIS A 9 -20.58 -49.00 -59.32
N LEU A 10 -19.55 -48.89 -58.49
CA LEU A 10 -19.66 -48.75 -57.03
C LEU A 10 -19.91 -47.28 -56.70
N ILE A 11 -21.12 -46.95 -56.24
CA ILE A 11 -21.45 -45.66 -55.65
C ILE A 11 -20.94 -45.69 -54.20
N SER A 12 -19.84 -44.99 -53.94
CA SER A 12 -19.32 -44.74 -52.59
C SER A 12 -20.17 -43.67 -51.92
N LEU A 13 -21.04 -44.08 -50.98
CA LEU A 13 -21.81 -43.16 -50.15
C LEU A 13 -20.94 -42.71 -48.97
N SER A 14 -20.29 -41.55 -49.10
CA SER A 14 -19.50 -40.94 -48.03
C SER A 14 -20.40 -40.37 -46.94
N ILE A 15 -20.58 -41.10 -45.83
CA ILE A 15 -21.27 -40.63 -44.64
C ILE A 15 -20.33 -39.68 -43.88
N LEU A 16 -20.58 -38.38 -43.97
CA LEU A 16 -19.95 -37.36 -43.13
C LEU A 16 -20.50 -37.47 -41.70
N LEU A 17 -19.78 -38.19 -40.84
CA LEU A 17 -19.97 -38.16 -39.39
C LEU A 17 -19.53 -36.80 -38.85
N LEU A 18 -20.48 -35.88 -38.68
CA LEU A 18 -20.31 -34.68 -37.86
C LEU A 18 -20.24 -35.13 -36.39
N SER A 19 -19.02 -35.33 -35.88
CA SER A 19 -18.79 -35.47 -34.45
C SER A 19 -19.01 -34.10 -33.79
N SER A 20 -20.16 -33.95 -33.13
CA SER A 20 -20.35 -32.87 -32.17
C SER A 20 -19.38 -33.09 -31.01
N ILE A 21 -18.27 -32.35 -31.01
CA ILE A 21 -17.37 -32.25 -29.86
C ILE A 21 -18.15 -31.47 -28.80
N SER A 22 -18.87 -32.19 -27.94
CA SER A 22 -19.37 -31.63 -26.69
C SER A 22 -18.14 -31.40 -25.81
N SER A 23 -17.61 -30.17 -25.83
CA SER A 23 -16.64 -29.76 -24.82
C SER A 23 -17.33 -29.81 -23.46
N SER A 24 -17.08 -30.87 -22.69
CA SER A 24 -17.45 -30.89 -21.26
C SER A 24 -16.66 -29.77 -20.60
N GLN A 25 -17.30 -28.62 -20.42
CA GLN A 25 -16.73 -27.50 -19.70
C GLN A 25 -16.61 -27.96 -18.25
N ALA A 26 -15.40 -27.92 -17.69
CA ALA A 26 -15.19 -28.30 -16.30
C ALA A 26 -16.13 -27.47 -15.41
N LYS A 27 -16.83 -28.15 -14.50
CA LYS A 27 -17.83 -27.53 -13.62
C LYS A 27 -17.13 -26.55 -12.68
N VAL A 28 -17.70 -25.36 -12.53
CA VAL A 28 -17.23 -24.36 -11.56
C VAL A 28 -17.73 -24.73 -10.16
N ASP A 29 -16.84 -24.69 -9.18
CA ASP A 29 -17.14 -24.87 -7.75
C ASP A 29 -17.75 -23.58 -7.17
N THR A 30 -19.00 -23.32 -7.54
CA THR A 30 -19.71 -22.10 -7.17
C THR A 30 -20.02 -22.04 -5.68
N PHE A 31 -19.97 -20.85 -5.10
CA PHE A 31 -20.43 -20.58 -3.74
C PHE A 31 -21.07 -19.20 -3.64
N THR A 32 -21.78 -18.94 -2.54
CA THR A 32 -22.24 -17.60 -2.16
C THR A 32 -22.23 -17.48 -0.65
N TYR A 33 -21.46 -16.53 -0.14
CA TYR A 33 -21.45 -16.17 1.27
C TYR A 33 -22.11 -14.82 1.47
N VAL A 34 -22.93 -14.71 2.51
CA VAL A 34 -23.65 -13.50 2.86
C VAL A 34 -22.96 -12.86 4.07
N ASN A 35 -22.74 -11.54 4.00
CA ASN A 35 -22.25 -10.75 5.12
C ASN A 35 -23.38 -10.61 6.16
N GLN A 36 -23.49 -11.58 7.06
CA GLN A 36 -24.48 -11.62 8.13
C GLN A 36 -23.97 -12.47 9.31
N GLY A 37 -24.58 -12.32 10.47
CA GLY A 37 -24.26 -13.09 11.68
C GLY A 37 -23.43 -12.31 12.70
N GLU A 38 -22.98 -13.02 13.73
CA GLU A 38 -22.21 -12.45 14.83
C GLU A 38 -20.77 -12.11 14.42
N PHE A 39 -20.19 -11.13 15.09
CA PHE A 39 -18.79 -10.76 14.89
C PHE A 39 -17.86 -11.71 15.65
N GLY A 40 -16.67 -11.91 15.11
CA GLY A 40 -15.64 -12.73 15.74
C GLY A 40 -15.12 -12.11 17.05
N PRO A 41 -14.66 -12.93 18.01
CA PRO A 41 -14.33 -12.47 19.35
C PRO A 41 -12.90 -11.92 19.52
N TYR A 42 -12.02 -12.17 18.54
CA TYR A 42 -10.60 -11.82 18.63
C TYR A 42 -10.29 -10.38 18.19
N VAL A 43 -9.22 -9.80 18.73
CA VAL A 43 -8.78 -8.45 18.40
C VAL A 43 -8.26 -8.38 16.96
N THR A 44 -8.69 -7.37 16.23
CA THR A 44 -8.22 -7.10 14.87
C THR A 44 -7.55 -5.74 14.76
N GLU A 45 -6.78 -5.59 13.71
CA GLU A 45 -6.13 -4.34 13.37
C GLU A 45 -7.18 -3.23 13.17
N TYR A 46 -6.88 -2.05 13.71
CA TYR A 46 -7.77 -0.89 13.78
C TYR A 46 -9.01 -1.07 14.65
N GLY A 47 -9.09 -2.13 15.47
CA GLY A 47 -10.24 -2.39 16.34
C GLY A 47 -11.51 -2.68 15.55
N ALA A 48 -11.38 -3.36 14.41
CA ALA A 48 -12.50 -3.66 13.54
C ALA A 48 -13.32 -4.86 14.01
N ASP A 49 -14.63 -4.77 13.79
CA ASP A 49 -15.49 -5.94 13.84
C ASP A 49 -15.31 -6.76 12.55
N TYR A 50 -15.52 -8.07 12.61
CA TYR A 50 -15.30 -8.95 11.46
C TYR A 50 -16.11 -10.23 11.49
N ARG A 51 -16.27 -10.84 10.31
CA ARG A 51 -16.91 -12.14 10.08
C ARG A 51 -16.03 -12.97 9.15
N ILE A 52 -15.53 -14.10 9.64
CA ILE A 52 -14.69 -15.01 8.86
C ILE A 52 -15.54 -15.74 7.81
N LEU A 53 -14.97 -15.92 6.63
CA LEU A 53 -15.49 -16.77 5.58
C LEU A 53 -14.77 -18.12 5.62
N PRO A 54 -15.43 -19.24 5.26
CA PRO A 54 -14.79 -20.55 5.17
C PRO A 54 -13.95 -20.66 3.88
N ILE A 55 -13.10 -19.66 3.64
CA ILE A 55 -12.13 -19.57 2.55
C ILE A 55 -10.83 -19.09 3.18
N GLY A 56 -9.82 -19.96 3.21
CA GLY A 56 -8.54 -19.62 3.81
C GLY A 56 -7.55 -20.77 3.81
N ASN A 57 -6.34 -20.46 4.23
CA ASN A 57 -5.25 -21.37 4.49
C ASN A 57 -4.40 -20.74 5.60
N VAL A 58 -4.46 -21.31 6.81
CA VAL A 58 -3.83 -20.74 8.02
C VAL A 58 -2.36 -20.39 7.74
N PRO A 59 -1.90 -19.17 8.05
CA PRO A 59 -2.55 -18.14 8.89
C PRO A 59 -3.43 -17.13 8.14
N PHE A 60 -3.77 -17.39 6.88
CA PHE A 60 -4.55 -16.50 6.03
C PHE A 60 -6.02 -16.92 5.92
N GLU A 61 -6.96 -16.03 6.20
CA GLU A 61 -8.38 -16.31 6.02
C GLU A 61 -9.12 -15.09 5.47
N MET A 62 -10.12 -15.34 4.63
CA MET A 62 -10.97 -14.26 4.12
C MET A 62 -12.01 -13.85 5.16
N ALA A 63 -12.35 -12.56 5.18
CA ALA A 63 -13.33 -12.02 6.10
C ALA A 63 -14.06 -10.81 5.50
N PHE A 64 -15.29 -10.58 5.97
CA PHE A 64 -15.85 -9.24 5.99
C PHE A 64 -15.38 -8.54 7.25
N TYR A 65 -14.98 -7.26 7.17
CA TYR A 65 -14.60 -6.48 8.34
C TYR A 65 -15.07 -5.02 8.21
N ASN A 66 -15.27 -4.35 9.33
CA ASN A 66 -15.68 -2.94 9.35
C ASN A 66 -15.04 -2.17 10.51
N THR A 67 -14.43 -1.03 10.19
CA THR A 67 -13.97 -0.03 11.17
C THR A 67 -14.97 1.11 11.39
N THR A 68 -16.00 1.17 10.55
CA THR A 68 -17.14 2.08 10.66
C THR A 68 -18.42 1.24 10.62
N PRO A 69 -19.35 1.38 11.57
CA PRO A 69 -20.58 0.59 11.59
C PRO A 69 -21.33 0.62 10.25
N GLY A 70 -21.67 -0.56 9.73
CA GLY A 70 -22.42 -0.71 8.47
C GLY A 70 -21.60 -0.54 7.18
N ALA A 71 -20.30 -0.26 7.26
CA ALA A 71 -19.40 -0.10 6.11
C ALA A 71 -18.34 -1.21 6.09
N PHE A 72 -18.61 -2.28 5.33
CA PHE A 72 -17.79 -3.49 5.30
C PHE A 72 -16.84 -3.56 4.10
N TYR A 73 -15.68 -4.15 4.35
CA TYR A 73 -14.70 -4.52 3.33
C TYR A 73 -14.51 -6.03 3.33
N LEU A 74 -14.37 -6.60 2.14
CA LEU A 74 -13.93 -7.98 1.96
C LEU A 74 -12.41 -8.00 1.93
N ALA A 75 -11.79 -8.74 2.85
CA ALA A 75 -10.36 -8.71 3.08
C ALA A 75 -9.77 -10.09 3.31
N LEU A 76 -8.44 -10.17 3.24
CA LEU A 76 -7.64 -11.28 3.73
C LEU A 76 -6.98 -10.87 5.04
N ARG A 77 -7.20 -11.63 6.11
CA ARG A 77 -6.48 -11.45 7.38
C ARG A 77 -5.30 -12.38 7.48
N MET A 78 -4.30 -12.01 8.28
CA MET A 78 -3.15 -12.83 8.66
C MET A 78 -3.05 -12.93 10.19
N GLY A 79 -2.77 -14.14 10.69
CA GLY A 79 -2.55 -14.45 12.12
C GLY A 79 -3.15 -15.80 12.51
N THR A 80 -3.04 -16.21 13.76
CA THR A 80 -3.70 -17.44 14.25
C THR A 80 -4.46 -17.16 15.54
N THR A 81 -5.60 -17.83 15.73
CA THR A 81 -6.40 -17.74 16.95
C THR A 81 -5.61 -18.20 18.18
N ARG A 82 -4.68 -19.15 18.00
CA ARG A 82 -3.78 -19.65 19.04
C ARG A 82 -2.90 -18.57 19.66
N SER A 83 -2.48 -17.59 18.87
CA SER A 83 -1.57 -16.54 19.34
C SER A 83 -2.22 -15.45 20.19
N GLU A 84 -3.55 -15.44 20.24
CA GLU A 84 -4.40 -14.36 20.77
C GLU A 84 -3.94 -12.94 20.34
N SER A 85 -3.17 -12.86 19.25
CA SER A 85 -2.56 -11.64 18.76
C SER A 85 -3.45 -11.02 17.70
N VAL A 86 -3.25 -9.73 17.47
CA VAL A 86 -4.06 -8.96 16.52
C VAL A 86 -4.09 -9.60 15.14
N PHE A 87 -5.27 -9.82 14.57
CA PHE A 87 -5.39 -10.16 13.15
C PHE A 87 -5.15 -8.93 12.29
N ARG A 88 -4.24 -9.05 11.31
CA ARG A 88 -3.87 -7.94 10.42
C ARG A 88 -4.49 -8.09 9.05
N TRP A 89 -5.00 -7.00 8.49
CA TRP A 89 -5.68 -6.99 7.20
C TRP A 89 -4.66 -6.82 6.07
N VAL A 90 -4.24 -7.88 5.41
CA VAL A 90 -3.10 -7.85 4.46
C VAL A 90 -3.50 -7.65 2.99
N TRP A 91 -4.80 -7.71 2.69
CA TRP A 91 -5.34 -7.43 1.35
C TRP A 91 -6.82 -7.09 1.43
N GLU A 92 -7.34 -6.27 0.52
CA GLU A 92 -8.75 -5.85 0.49
C GLU A 92 -9.26 -5.73 -0.96
N ALA A 93 -10.46 -6.25 -1.23
CA ALA A 93 -11.04 -6.24 -2.57
C ALA A 93 -11.66 -4.88 -2.93
N ASN A 94 -12.44 -4.28 -2.02
CA ASN A 94 -13.34 -3.16 -2.31
C ASN A 94 -12.96 -1.86 -1.58
N ARG A 95 -11.66 -1.54 -1.50
CA ARG A 95 -11.19 -0.29 -0.89
C ARG A 95 -11.87 0.93 -1.52
N GLY A 96 -12.29 1.87 -0.67
CA GLY A 96 -13.04 3.06 -1.06
C GLY A 96 -14.49 2.82 -1.51
N ARG A 97 -14.96 1.57 -1.57
CA ARG A 97 -16.34 1.21 -1.93
C ARG A 97 -16.88 0.16 -0.95
N PRO A 98 -17.11 0.52 0.32
CA PRO A 98 -17.64 -0.43 1.30
C PRO A 98 -19.03 -0.94 0.89
N VAL A 99 -19.37 -2.14 1.37
CA VAL A 99 -20.69 -2.76 1.22
C VAL A 99 -21.44 -2.77 2.55
N GLY A 100 -22.75 -2.95 2.51
CA GLY A 100 -23.59 -3.03 3.70
C GLY A 100 -23.68 -4.43 4.31
N GLU A 101 -24.56 -4.53 5.31
CA GLU A 101 -25.11 -5.81 5.76
C GLU A 101 -25.81 -6.54 4.61
N ASN A 102 -25.84 -7.87 4.65
CA ASN A 102 -26.41 -8.75 3.61
C ASN A 102 -25.76 -8.66 2.22
N ALA A 103 -24.60 -8.00 2.10
CA ALA A 103 -23.76 -8.09 0.90
C ALA A 103 -23.35 -9.56 0.62
N THR A 104 -23.16 -9.91 -0.64
CA THR A 104 -22.84 -11.28 -1.07
C THR A 104 -21.49 -11.36 -1.75
N PHE A 105 -20.68 -12.34 -1.35
CA PHE A 105 -19.45 -12.73 -2.03
C PHE A 105 -19.61 -14.11 -2.67
N SER A 106 -19.48 -14.17 -3.99
CA SER A 106 -19.88 -15.34 -4.78
C SER A 106 -18.89 -15.67 -5.90
N LEU A 107 -18.60 -16.95 -6.10
CA LEU A 107 -18.06 -17.47 -7.35
C LEU A 107 -19.21 -17.97 -8.20
N LEU A 108 -19.46 -17.30 -9.33
CA LEU A 108 -20.62 -17.54 -10.19
C LEU A 108 -20.37 -18.70 -11.18
N PRO A 109 -21.44 -19.28 -11.78
CA PRO A 109 -21.30 -20.39 -12.74
C PRO A 109 -20.48 -20.07 -14.00
N ASP A 110 -20.35 -18.78 -14.34
CA ASP A 110 -19.50 -18.32 -15.44
C ASP A 110 -18.02 -18.20 -15.04
N GLY A 111 -17.66 -18.50 -13.78
CA GLY A 111 -16.30 -18.39 -13.26
C GLY A 111 -15.90 -16.97 -12.83
N ASN A 112 -16.84 -16.03 -12.73
CA ASN A 112 -16.57 -14.69 -12.20
C ASN A 112 -16.70 -14.67 -10.68
N LEU A 113 -15.72 -14.10 -9.98
CA LEU A 113 -15.78 -13.86 -8.55
C LEU A 113 -16.30 -12.44 -8.31
N VAL A 114 -17.40 -12.31 -7.56
CA VAL A 114 -18.16 -11.07 -7.43
C VAL A 114 -18.47 -10.77 -5.97
N LEU A 115 -18.29 -9.50 -5.61
CA LEU A 115 -18.83 -8.89 -4.40
C LEU A 115 -19.96 -7.94 -4.81
N ALA A 116 -21.17 -8.22 -4.34
CA ALA A 116 -22.34 -7.39 -4.56
C ALA A 116 -22.94 -6.90 -3.24
N ASP A 117 -23.49 -5.70 -3.24
CA ASP A 117 -24.20 -5.14 -2.08
C ASP A 117 -25.61 -5.76 -1.96
N ALA A 118 -26.34 -5.46 -0.88
CA ALA A 118 -27.66 -6.07 -0.60
C ALA A 118 -28.71 -5.79 -1.69
N ASP A 119 -28.58 -4.68 -2.41
CA ASP A 119 -29.41 -4.31 -3.58
C ASP A 119 -29.01 -5.04 -4.88
N ARG A 120 -28.05 -5.97 -4.80
CA ARG A 120 -27.42 -6.72 -5.90
C ARG A 120 -26.54 -5.87 -6.81
N ARG A 121 -26.21 -4.64 -6.42
CA ARG A 121 -25.25 -3.82 -7.16
C ARG A 121 -23.85 -4.42 -7.04
N ASN A 122 -23.23 -4.73 -8.18
CA ASN A 122 -21.84 -5.17 -8.22
C ASN A 122 -20.92 -4.05 -7.68
N VAL A 123 -20.18 -4.36 -6.61
CA VAL A 123 -19.21 -3.47 -5.99
C VAL A 123 -17.80 -3.81 -6.42
N TRP A 124 -17.46 -5.09 -6.56
CA TRP A 124 -16.15 -5.53 -7.04
C TRP A 124 -16.26 -6.87 -7.75
N SER A 125 -15.41 -7.11 -8.75
CA SER A 125 -15.30 -8.43 -9.39
C SER A 125 -13.96 -8.63 -10.07
N THR A 126 -13.56 -9.89 -10.26
CA THR A 126 -12.28 -10.26 -10.92
C THR A 126 -12.31 -10.11 -12.44
N GLY A 127 -13.49 -10.06 -13.06
CA GLY A 127 -13.63 -9.97 -14.52
C GLY A 127 -13.20 -11.26 -15.22
N THR A 128 -13.44 -12.41 -14.59
CA THR A 128 -13.04 -13.74 -15.07
C THR A 128 -14.17 -14.55 -15.70
N ALA A 129 -15.33 -13.92 -15.92
CA ALA A 129 -16.47 -14.52 -16.61
C ALA A 129 -16.03 -15.20 -17.93
N ASN A 130 -16.38 -16.47 -18.08
CA ASN A 130 -16.10 -17.34 -19.21
C ASN A 130 -14.60 -17.51 -19.54
N LYS A 131 -13.68 -17.25 -18.60
CA LYS A 131 -12.23 -17.46 -18.78
C LYS A 131 -11.73 -18.84 -18.35
N GLY A 132 -12.64 -19.78 -18.07
CA GLY A 132 -12.30 -21.16 -17.73
C GLY A 132 -11.95 -21.39 -16.26
N VAL A 133 -12.27 -20.45 -15.37
CA VAL A 133 -12.15 -20.63 -13.92
C VAL A 133 -13.02 -21.80 -13.47
N VAL A 134 -12.46 -22.69 -12.65
CA VAL A 134 -13.19 -23.80 -12.02
C VAL A 134 -13.27 -23.65 -10.51
N GLY A 135 -12.37 -22.90 -9.88
CA GLY A 135 -12.36 -22.75 -8.43
C GLY A 135 -11.53 -21.57 -7.93
N LEU A 136 -11.56 -21.41 -6.61
CA LEU A 136 -10.80 -20.42 -5.84
C LEU A 136 -9.98 -21.14 -4.77
N MET A 137 -8.73 -20.72 -4.54
CA MET A 137 -7.95 -21.17 -3.38
C MET A 137 -7.10 -20.05 -2.79
N VAL A 138 -6.83 -20.13 -1.48
CA VAL A 138 -5.84 -19.30 -0.79
C VAL A 138 -4.58 -20.14 -0.61
N LEU A 139 -3.47 -19.69 -1.18
CA LEU A 139 -2.18 -20.36 -1.06
C LEU A 139 -1.55 -20.10 0.32
N PRO A 140 -0.60 -20.93 0.78
CA PRO A 140 0.15 -20.70 2.02
C PRO A 140 0.91 -19.36 2.06
N THR A 141 1.15 -18.74 0.90
CA THR A 141 1.74 -17.39 0.77
C THR A 141 0.73 -16.25 1.00
N GLY A 142 -0.55 -16.57 1.17
CA GLY A 142 -1.65 -15.61 1.21
C GLY A 142 -2.14 -15.17 -0.17
N ASN A 143 -1.58 -15.68 -1.27
CA ASN A 143 -2.08 -15.39 -2.60
C ASN A 143 -3.45 -16.05 -2.81
N ILE A 144 -4.46 -15.26 -3.18
CA ILE A 144 -5.80 -15.76 -3.53
C ILE A 144 -5.80 -15.97 -5.03
N ILE A 145 -5.97 -17.20 -5.51
CA ILE A 145 -5.98 -17.50 -6.94
C ILE A 145 -7.33 -18.04 -7.38
N LEU A 146 -7.72 -17.66 -8.61
CA LEU A 146 -8.71 -18.38 -9.40
C LEU A 146 -7.98 -19.24 -10.41
N TYR A 147 -8.28 -20.54 -10.45
CA TYR A 147 -7.57 -21.51 -11.29
C TYR A 147 -8.51 -22.19 -12.28
N ASP A 148 -7.95 -22.72 -13.37
CA ASP A 148 -8.67 -23.50 -14.36
C ASP A 148 -8.54 -25.02 -14.13
N SER A 149 -9.16 -25.83 -15.00
CA SER A 149 -9.13 -27.30 -14.90
C SER A 149 -7.74 -27.94 -15.12
N LYS A 150 -6.70 -27.13 -15.40
CA LYS A 150 -5.30 -27.54 -15.55
C LYS A 150 -4.43 -26.92 -14.45
N ASP A 151 -5.05 -26.45 -13.37
CA ASP A 151 -4.42 -25.78 -12.24
C ASP A 151 -3.63 -24.51 -12.62
N ARG A 152 -3.97 -23.88 -13.76
CA ARG A 152 -3.34 -22.63 -14.19
C ARG A 152 -4.06 -21.45 -13.54
N THR A 153 -3.29 -20.52 -13.00
CA THR A 153 -3.80 -19.25 -12.46
C THR A 153 -4.41 -18.40 -13.58
N ILE A 154 -5.70 -18.08 -13.44
CA ILE A 154 -6.46 -17.17 -14.33
C ILE A 154 -6.51 -15.75 -13.74
N TRP A 155 -6.55 -15.65 -12.42
CA TRP A 155 -6.51 -14.39 -11.67
C TRP A 155 -5.84 -14.62 -10.33
N GLN A 156 -5.15 -13.61 -9.80
CA GLN A 156 -4.52 -13.68 -8.48
C GLN A 156 -4.55 -12.33 -7.74
N SER A 157 -4.68 -12.37 -6.42
CA SER A 157 -4.66 -11.15 -5.58
C SER A 157 -3.30 -10.46 -5.59
N PHE A 158 -2.22 -11.20 -5.84
CA PHE A 158 -0.87 -10.64 -5.92
C PHE A 158 -0.68 -9.61 -7.05
N ASP A 159 -1.52 -9.63 -8.08
CA ASP A 159 -1.52 -8.62 -9.15
C ASP A 159 -2.28 -7.34 -8.77
N HIS A 160 -2.93 -7.34 -7.60
CA HIS A 160 -3.79 -6.27 -7.11
C HIS A 160 -3.49 -5.91 -5.64
N PRO A 161 -2.25 -5.51 -5.29
CA PRO A 161 -1.93 -5.10 -3.93
C PRO A 161 -2.70 -3.85 -3.50
N THR A 162 -2.79 -3.66 -2.19
CA THR A 162 -3.41 -2.50 -1.56
C THR A 162 -2.35 -1.55 -0.98
N ASP A 163 -2.12 -1.60 0.34
CA ASP A 163 -1.02 -0.94 1.05
C ASP A 163 0.10 -1.92 1.44
N THR A 164 -0.10 -3.21 1.17
CA THR A 164 0.70 -4.32 1.69
C THR A 164 1.27 -5.14 0.53
N LEU A 165 2.51 -5.59 0.70
CA LEU A 165 3.20 -6.56 -0.14
C LEU A 165 3.54 -7.80 0.72
N LEU A 166 3.02 -8.96 0.35
CA LEU A 166 3.29 -10.22 1.04
C LEU A 166 4.60 -10.85 0.55
N VAL A 167 5.21 -11.71 1.37
CA VAL A 167 6.38 -12.50 0.94
C VAL A 167 5.99 -13.40 -0.25
N GLY A 168 6.81 -13.37 -1.30
CA GLY A 168 6.54 -14.00 -2.59
C GLY A 168 5.81 -13.12 -3.59
N GLN A 169 5.39 -11.91 -3.21
CA GLN A 169 4.74 -10.95 -4.10
C GLN A 169 5.76 -9.97 -4.69
N SER A 170 5.57 -9.59 -5.96
CA SER A 170 6.46 -8.66 -6.65
C SER A 170 5.74 -7.42 -7.17
N LEU A 171 6.51 -6.33 -7.30
CA LEU A 171 6.12 -5.16 -8.07
C LEU A 171 6.86 -5.17 -9.41
N ASP A 172 6.15 -4.97 -10.52
CA ASP A 172 6.70 -5.01 -11.87
C ASP A 172 6.25 -3.80 -12.69
N TYR A 173 7.21 -2.93 -13.01
CA TYR A 173 6.99 -1.72 -13.80
C TYR A 173 6.46 -2.00 -15.21
N ASN A 174 6.72 -3.16 -15.80
CA ASN A 174 6.30 -3.48 -17.17
C ASN A 174 4.93 -4.16 -17.20
N LYS A 175 4.76 -5.25 -16.44
CA LYS A 175 3.65 -6.19 -16.63
C LYS A 175 2.79 -6.44 -15.39
N GLY A 176 3.12 -5.86 -14.24
CA GLY A 176 2.45 -6.16 -12.98
C GLY A 176 2.08 -4.92 -12.17
N PRO A 177 1.81 -5.10 -10.86
CA PRO A 177 1.48 -4.01 -9.98
C PRO A 177 2.70 -3.11 -9.75
N LYS A 178 2.46 -1.80 -9.65
CA LYS A 178 3.53 -0.79 -9.62
C LYS A 178 3.44 0.11 -8.40
N LYS A 179 2.43 -0.09 -7.55
CA LYS A 179 2.07 0.89 -6.54
C LYS A 179 1.42 0.24 -5.33
N LEU A 180 1.79 0.73 -4.15
CA LEU A 180 1.03 0.56 -2.91
C LEU A 180 0.45 1.92 -2.51
N VAL A 181 -0.75 1.93 -1.93
CA VAL A 181 -1.42 3.15 -1.45
C VAL A 181 -1.87 2.95 -0.02
N SER A 182 -1.42 3.81 0.89
CA SER A 182 -1.72 3.70 2.32
C SER A 182 -3.22 3.75 2.60
N ARG A 183 -3.62 3.33 3.80
CA ARG A 183 -4.95 3.58 4.33
C ARG A 183 -5.12 5.05 4.72
N ARG A 184 -6.34 5.58 4.58
CA ARG A 184 -6.63 6.99 4.88
C ARG A 184 -6.56 7.31 6.36
N SER A 185 -7.08 6.43 7.21
CA SER A 185 -6.98 6.54 8.67
C SER A 185 -7.20 5.16 9.31
N ALA A 186 -7.23 5.07 10.63
CA ALA A 186 -7.65 3.84 11.32
C ALA A 186 -9.15 3.56 11.19
N THR A 187 -9.99 4.57 10.95
CA THR A 187 -11.46 4.41 10.84
C THR A 187 -11.98 4.36 9.40
N ASP A 188 -11.20 4.87 8.43
CA ASP A 188 -11.55 4.93 7.01
C ASP A 188 -10.58 4.11 6.16
N GLY A 189 -11.08 3.01 5.58
CA GLY A 189 -10.36 2.07 4.73
C GLY A 189 -10.11 2.52 3.29
N SER A 190 -10.58 3.71 2.93
CA SER A 190 -10.31 4.30 1.62
C SER A 190 -8.82 4.62 1.42
N TYR A 191 -8.51 5.07 0.20
CA TYR A 191 -7.16 5.42 -0.20
C TYR A 191 -6.67 6.65 0.57
N GLY A 192 -5.53 6.48 1.23
CA GLY A 192 -4.78 7.56 1.86
C GLY A 192 -4.00 8.39 0.86
N ILE A 193 -3.16 9.28 1.38
CA ILE A 193 -2.38 10.22 0.57
C ILE A 193 -0.96 9.73 0.27
N TYR A 194 -0.50 8.67 0.94
CA TYR A 194 0.85 8.16 0.75
C TYR A 194 0.84 7.03 -0.27
N SER A 195 1.83 7.04 -1.15
CA SER A 195 2.04 5.96 -2.09
C SER A 195 3.50 5.57 -2.22
N LEU A 196 3.74 4.28 -2.40
CA LEU A 196 5.00 3.72 -2.85
C LEU A 196 4.83 3.40 -4.32
N VAL A 197 5.68 3.93 -5.18
CA VAL A 197 5.59 3.76 -6.63
C VAL A 197 6.88 3.17 -7.16
N PHE A 198 6.77 2.04 -7.85
CA PHE A 198 7.83 1.44 -8.64
C PHE A 198 7.80 1.98 -10.07
N GLN A 199 8.89 2.61 -10.48
CA GLN A 199 9.01 3.32 -11.76
C GLN A 199 10.44 3.20 -12.32
N PRO A 200 10.71 3.65 -13.56
CA PRO A 200 12.06 3.63 -14.10
C PRO A 200 12.98 4.45 -13.21
N GLY A 201 14.11 3.85 -12.83
CA GLY A 201 15.06 4.45 -11.90
C GLY A 201 14.87 4.02 -10.44
N GLY A 202 13.82 3.27 -10.08
CA GLY A 202 13.68 2.64 -8.76
C GLY A 202 12.33 2.87 -8.08
N ILE A 203 12.32 2.69 -6.76
CA ILE A 203 11.14 2.93 -5.92
C ILE A 203 11.20 4.34 -5.32
N LYS A 204 10.06 5.04 -5.31
CA LYS A 204 9.89 6.33 -4.64
C LYS A 204 8.65 6.35 -3.77
N LEU A 205 8.68 7.17 -2.73
CA LEU A 205 7.52 7.45 -1.90
C LEU A 205 6.98 8.85 -2.20
N PHE A 206 5.66 8.96 -2.30
CA PHE A 206 4.97 10.21 -2.65
C PHE A 206 3.86 10.56 -1.66
N ILE A 207 3.66 11.86 -1.46
CA ILE A 207 2.46 12.44 -0.87
C ILE A 207 1.58 12.97 -2.00
N ASN A 208 0.30 12.63 -1.97
CA ASN A 208 -0.70 12.95 -2.99
C ASN A 208 -0.27 12.57 -4.41
N ASP A 209 0.57 11.55 -4.56
CA ASP A 209 1.12 11.06 -5.84
C ASP A 209 2.05 12.01 -6.61
N TYR A 210 2.36 13.20 -6.09
CA TYR A 210 3.22 14.16 -6.81
C TYR A 210 4.32 14.82 -5.98
N ILE A 211 4.28 14.74 -4.64
CA ILE A 211 5.34 15.29 -3.78
C ILE A 211 6.24 14.13 -3.34
N PRO A 212 7.44 13.96 -3.92
CA PRO A 212 8.35 12.92 -3.46
C PRO A 212 8.86 13.28 -2.07
N TYR A 213 8.83 12.31 -1.16
CA TYR A 213 9.42 12.44 0.18
C TYR A 213 10.44 11.37 0.50
N TYR A 214 10.67 10.43 -0.42
CA TYR A 214 11.80 9.52 -0.38
C TYR A 214 12.08 8.95 -1.78
N ASP A 215 13.34 8.72 -2.08
CA ASP A 215 13.79 8.12 -3.33
C ASP A 215 14.86 7.07 -3.07
N PHE A 216 14.52 5.80 -3.23
CA PHE A 216 15.45 4.69 -2.98
C PHE A 216 16.58 4.63 -4.03
N SER A 217 16.48 5.37 -5.14
CA SER A 217 17.53 5.41 -6.16
C SER A 217 18.71 6.29 -5.76
N VAL A 218 18.49 7.30 -4.92
CA VAL A 218 19.51 8.34 -4.60
C VAL A 218 20.67 7.76 -3.81
N ASN A 219 20.44 6.69 -3.03
CA ASN A 219 21.46 6.01 -2.25
C ASN A 219 21.95 4.70 -2.90
N GLY A 220 21.54 4.41 -4.14
CA GLY A 220 21.86 3.15 -4.83
C GLY A 220 21.18 1.89 -4.25
N VAL A 221 20.41 2.03 -3.17
CA VAL A 221 19.85 0.93 -2.37
C VAL A 221 18.78 0.13 -3.13
N LEU A 222 18.01 0.74 -4.04
CA LEU A 222 17.03 0.04 -4.91
C LEU A 222 16.94 0.65 -6.34
N SER A 223 18.08 0.99 -6.94
CA SER A 223 18.10 1.46 -8.34
C SER A 223 18.05 0.28 -9.31
N PHE A 224 16.84 -0.23 -9.59
CA PHE A 224 16.65 -1.40 -10.46
C PHE A 224 16.31 -1.02 -11.91
N SER A 225 16.77 -1.85 -12.86
CA SER A 225 16.60 -1.64 -14.30
C SER A 225 15.43 -2.47 -14.86
N GLY A 226 14.22 -2.15 -14.42
CA GLY A 226 12.98 -2.63 -15.07
C GLY A 226 12.62 -4.11 -14.85
N ASN A 227 13.40 -4.86 -14.07
CA ASN A 227 13.01 -6.19 -13.59
C ASN A 227 12.03 -6.07 -12.41
N PRO A 228 11.16 -7.08 -12.19
CA PRO A 228 10.30 -7.11 -11.00
C PRO A 228 11.12 -7.09 -9.71
N ILE A 229 10.61 -6.39 -8.71
CA ILE A 229 11.15 -6.41 -7.35
C ILE A 229 10.29 -7.36 -6.54
N LEU A 230 10.88 -8.46 -6.10
CA LEU A 230 10.25 -9.47 -5.25
C LEU A 230 10.53 -9.15 -3.78
N LEU A 231 9.50 -9.21 -2.93
CA LEU A 231 9.71 -9.33 -1.49
C LEU A 231 9.90 -10.81 -1.17
N GLU A 232 11.08 -11.19 -0.71
CA GLU A 232 11.41 -12.58 -0.36
C GLU A 232 12.03 -12.68 1.02
N VAL A 233 12.05 -13.90 1.54
CA VAL A 233 12.68 -14.25 2.80
C VAL A 233 13.52 -15.50 2.58
N GLU A 234 14.81 -15.39 2.88
CA GLU A 234 15.77 -16.49 2.74
C GLU A 234 16.59 -16.63 4.02
N PRO A 235 16.98 -17.85 4.42
CA PRO A 235 17.90 -18.05 5.53
C PRO A 235 19.27 -17.45 5.19
N GLU A 236 19.94 -16.87 6.17
CA GLU A 236 21.31 -16.38 5.99
C GLU A 236 22.26 -17.58 5.88
N THR A 237 22.96 -17.69 4.74
CA THR A 237 23.83 -18.84 4.43
C THR A 237 25.32 -18.51 4.55
N ASP A 238 25.68 -17.30 4.99
CA ASP A 238 27.07 -16.88 5.08
C ASP A 238 27.76 -17.56 6.27
N GLU A 239 28.93 -18.17 6.04
CA GLU A 239 29.63 -18.99 7.04
C GLU A 239 30.11 -18.17 8.26
N ASP A 240 30.33 -16.87 8.06
CA ASP A 240 30.69 -15.89 9.10
C ASP A 240 29.46 -15.18 9.72
N ALA A 241 28.26 -15.39 9.18
CA ALA A 241 27.04 -14.83 9.73
C ALA A 241 26.50 -15.66 10.90
N PHE A 242 25.65 -15.04 11.72
CA PHE A 242 24.93 -15.75 12.76
C PHE A 242 23.98 -16.76 12.09
N ALA A 243 24.39 -18.03 12.00
CA ALA A 243 23.78 -19.14 11.24
C ALA A 243 22.30 -19.52 11.56
N TYR A 244 21.53 -18.62 12.16
CA TYR A 244 20.14 -18.79 12.58
C TYR A 244 19.23 -17.60 12.20
N ALA A 245 19.73 -16.62 11.44
CA ALA A 245 18.94 -15.47 11.01
C ALA A 245 18.25 -15.71 9.66
N TYR A 246 17.14 -15.01 9.45
CA TYR A 246 16.46 -14.90 8.16
C TYR A 246 16.60 -13.48 7.64
N GLU A 247 16.79 -13.33 6.33
CA GLU A 247 16.83 -12.03 5.68
C GLU A 247 15.49 -11.73 5.04
N VAL A 248 14.79 -10.69 5.51
CA VAL A 248 13.65 -10.12 4.77
C VAL A 248 14.22 -9.10 3.81
N ARG A 249 14.05 -9.32 2.50
CA ARG A 249 14.77 -8.54 1.49
C ARG A 249 13.94 -8.27 0.24
N PHE A 250 14.28 -7.18 -0.42
CA PHE A 250 13.94 -6.99 -1.81
C PHE A 250 14.97 -7.71 -2.68
N ALA A 251 14.50 -8.46 -3.66
CA ALA A 251 15.35 -9.14 -4.62
C ALA A 251 14.91 -8.81 -6.03
N THR A 252 15.90 -8.55 -6.88
CA THR A 252 15.68 -8.30 -8.30
C THR A 252 16.60 -9.21 -9.09
N ALA A 253 16.01 -10.03 -9.96
CA ALA A 253 16.74 -11.02 -10.75
C ALA A 253 17.90 -10.37 -11.53
N GLY A 254 19.11 -10.86 -11.28
CA GLY A 254 20.34 -10.39 -11.94
C GLY A 254 20.84 -9.00 -11.51
N GLN A 255 20.26 -8.37 -10.48
CA GLN A 255 20.64 -7.01 -10.04
C GLN A 255 21.05 -6.91 -8.56
N GLY A 256 20.80 -7.96 -7.77
CA GLY A 256 21.16 -8.03 -6.36
C GLY A 256 19.97 -7.97 -5.42
N THR A 257 20.27 -7.91 -4.13
CA THR A 257 19.30 -7.91 -3.05
C THR A 257 19.55 -6.74 -2.10
N THR A 258 18.48 -6.32 -1.42
CA THR A 258 18.52 -5.28 -0.40
C THR A 258 17.81 -5.79 0.83
N ILE A 259 18.59 -6.01 1.88
CA ILE A 259 18.11 -6.53 3.15
C ILE A 259 17.42 -5.40 3.91
N LEU A 260 16.17 -5.63 4.29
CA LEU A 260 15.39 -4.71 5.11
C LEU A 260 15.62 -5.00 6.59
N THR A 261 15.65 -6.27 6.96
CA THR A 261 15.86 -6.70 8.35
C THR A 261 16.36 -8.14 8.43
N ARG A 262 16.95 -8.49 9.58
CA ARG A 262 17.51 -9.81 9.90
C ARG A 262 16.94 -10.41 11.19
N PRO A 263 15.67 -10.86 11.23
CA PRO A 263 15.13 -11.50 12.41
C PRO A 263 15.89 -12.80 12.74
N LYS A 264 16.06 -13.07 14.03
CA LYS A 264 16.75 -14.28 14.55
C LYS A 264 15.85 -15.52 14.60
N TYR A 265 14.76 -15.51 13.85
CA TYR A 265 13.74 -16.54 13.83
C TYR A 265 13.10 -16.60 12.44
N ASN A 266 12.30 -17.63 12.18
CA ASN A 266 11.64 -17.81 10.90
C ASN A 266 10.76 -16.60 10.55
N ALA A 267 11.20 -15.83 9.56
CA ALA A 267 10.55 -14.60 9.12
C ALA A 267 9.66 -14.79 7.88
N THR A 268 9.40 -16.03 7.44
CA THR A 268 8.59 -16.31 6.23
C THR A 268 7.17 -15.75 6.33
N LEU A 269 6.64 -15.63 7.54
CA LEU A 269 5.38 -14.94 7.83
C LEU A 269 5.62 -13.44 8.06
N SER A 270 6.23 -12.78 7.09
CA SER A 270 6.42 -11.33 7.06
C SER A 270 5.54 -10.68 5.99
N PHE A 271 5.28 -9.39 6.16
CA PHE A 271 4.79 -8.55 5.09
C PHE A 271 5.31 -7.13 5.22
N LEU A 272 5.42 -6.44 4.09
CA LEU A 272 5.78 -5.04 4.02
C LEU A 272 4.52 -4.20 3.85
N ARG A 273 4.38 -3.12 4.61
CA ARG A 273 3.24 -2.21 4.51
C ARG A 273 3.68 -0.76 4.41
N LEU A 274 3.00 -0.02 3.55
CA LEU A 274 2.98 1.44 3.60
C LEU A 274 1.91 1.88 4.60
N ASP A 275 2.33 2.15 5.83
CA ASP A 275 1.45 2.48 6.95
C ASP A 275 0.70 3.82 6.72
N ILE A 276 -0.33 4.06 7.54
CA ILE A 276 -1.22 5.24 7.46
C ILE A 276 -0.43 6.57 7.51
N ASP A 277 0.70 6.59 8.22
CA ASP A 277 1.59 7.74 8.37
C ASP A 277 2.59 7.93 7.20
N GLY A 278 2.59 7.00 6.25
CA GLY A 278 3.50 6.98 5.12
C GLY A 278 4.86 6.36 5.42
N ASN A 279 5.04 5.71 6.57
CA ASN A 279 6.23 4.91 6.83
C ASN A 279 6.13 3.56 6.12
N LEU A 280 7.28 3.01 5.72
CA LEU A 280 7.36 1.68 5.12
C LEU A 280 7.87 0.70 6.18
N VAL A 281 7.02 -0.24 6.58
CA VAL A 281 7.22 -1.06 7.78
C VAL A 281 7.16 -2.55 7.42
N VAL A 282 8.08 -3.35 7.96
CA VAL A 282 7.97 -4.82 7.93
C VAL A 282 7.36 -5.28 9.24
N TYR A 283 6.28 -6.04 9.13
CA TYR A 283 5.67 -6.77 10.23
C TYR A 283 6.01 -8.25 10.08
N THR A 284 6.58 -8.83 11.12
CA THR A 284 6.97 -10.26 11.14
C THR A 284 6.17 -10.98 12.21
N TYR A 285 5.57 -12.10 11.84
CA TYR A 285 4.79 -12.95 12.73
C TYR A 285 5.61 -14.14 13.21
N TYR A 286 5.81 -14.24 14.52
CA TYR A 286 6.43 -15.36 15.18
C TYR A 286 5.34 -16.34 15.64
N ASP A 287 5.04 -17.34 14.81
CA ASP A 287 3.98 -18.32 15.06
C ASP A 287 4.17 -19.29 16.25
N PRO A 288 5.36 -19.50 16.84
CA PRO A 288 5.50 -20.42 17.96
C PRO A 288 4.95 -19.88 19.29
N VAL A 289 4.73 -18.56 19.42
CA VAL A 289 4.23 -17.94 20.65
C VAL A 289 2.70 -17.84 20.67
N ASP A 290 2.14 -17.86 21.87
CA ASP A 290 0.72 -17.75 22.18
C ASP A 290 0.28 -16.33 22.59
N TYR A 291 1.21 -15.35 22.58
CA TYR A 291 0.95 -13.94 22.87
C TYR A 291 1.98 -13.03 22.20
N ARG A 292 1.54 -11.84 21.75
CA ARG A 292 2.40 -10.82 21.09
C ARG A 292 3.27 -11.39 19.96
N ALA A 293 2.66 -12.19 19.09
CA ALA A 293 3.34 -12.84 17.96
C ALA A 293 3.82 -11.84 16.89
N TRP A 294 3.32 -10.61 16.86
CA TRP A 294 3.74 -9.59 15.89
C TRP A 294 4.88 -8.71 16.39
N GLU A 295 5.90 -8.57 15.57
CA GLU A 295 7.00 -7.63 15.76
C GLU A 295 7.09 -6.66 14.57
N LYS A 296 7.42 -5.39 14.84
CA LYS A 296 7.88 -4.45 13.81
C LYS A 296 9.39 -4.61 13.67
N THR A 297 9.82 -5.39 12.69
CA THR A 297 11.24 -5.76 12.49
C THR A 297 12.00 -4.76 11.63
N PHE A 298 11.29 -3.88 10.92
CA PHE A 298 11.84 -2.78 10.14
C PHE A 298 10.83 -1.62 10.07
N ALA A 299 11.33 -0.39 10.13
CA ALA A 299 10.56 0.80 9.76
C ALA A 299 11.49 1.82 9.11
N LEU A 300 11.27 2.14 7.83
CA LEU A 300 12.20 2.95 7.02
C LEU A 300 12.66 4.24 7.72
N PHE A 301 11.70 4.97 8.29
CA PHE A 301 11.96 6.15 9.13
C PHE A 301 11.93 5.75 10.61
N SER A 302 13.07 5.32 11.12
CA SER A 302 13.29 5.06 12.54
C SER A 302 14.78 5.10 12.91
N ASP A 303 15.08 5.70 14.05
CA ASP A 303 16.41 5.81 14.64
C ASP A 303 16.91 4.45 15.18
N GLN A 304 16.00 3.48 15.43
CA GLN A 304 16.35 2.19 16.03
C GLN A 304 16.37 1.03 15.04
N ILE A 305 15.35 0.94 14.17
CA ILE A 305 15.11 -0.21 13.29
C ILE A 305 14.98 0.20 11.81
N GLY A 306 15.40 1.42 11.48
CA GLY A 306 15.24 2.02 10.16
C GLY A 306 16.56 2.34 9.47
N LEU A 307 16.44 2.95 8.29
CA LEU A 307 17.57 3.45 7.51
C LEU A 307 17.69 4.97 7.57
N LEU A 308 16.64 5.65 8.03
CA LEU A 308 16.52 7.10 8.05
C LEU A 308 16.08 7.56 9.44
N PRO A 309 16.48 8.78 9.86
CA PRO A 309 15.99 9.36 11.09
C PRO A 309 14.46 9.41 11.12
N GLY A 310 13.84 9.06 12.25
CA GLY A 310 12.39 9.01 12.37
C GLY A 310 11.72 10.37 12.15
N CYS A 311 12.41 11.47 12.44
CA CYS A 311 11.92 12.83 12.17
C CYS A 311 11.85 13.17 10.67
N ALA A 312 12.52 12.44 9.79
CA ALA A 312 12.40 12.64 8.34
C ALA A 312 11.06 12.14 7.78
N LEU A 313 10.26 11.40 8.56
CA LEU A 313 8.92 10.99 8.16
C LEU A 313 7.97 12.21 8.09
N PRO A 314 7.31 12.47 6.94
CA PRO A 314 6.50 13.67 6.75
C PRO A 314 5.36 13.87 7.75
N SER A 315 4.87 12.81 8.39
CA SER A 315 3.77 12.89 9.36
C SER A 315 4.10 12.33 10.75
N LYS A 316 5.39 12.17 11.09
CA LYS A 316 5.84 11.79 12.45
C LYS A 316 5.12 12.59 13.55
N CYS A 317 4.99 13.91 13.36
CA CYS A 317 4.30 14.81 14.29
C CYS A 317 2.91 15.20 13.82
N SER A 318 2.14 14.23 13.32
CA SER A 318 0.79 14.41 12.78
C SER A 318 0.79 15.35 11.56
N LYS A 319 -0.10 16.36 11.54
CA LYS A 319 -0.23 17.27 10.39
C LYS A 319 0.82 18.38 10.39
N PHE A 320 1.39 18.71 11.55
CA PHE A 320 2.40 19.75 11.72
C PHE A 320 3.07 19.63 13.09
N GLY A 321 4.36 19.96 13.17
CA GLY A 321 5.09 19.96 14.44
C GLY A 321 6.59 19.92 14.22
N VAL A 322 7.35 20.31 15.24
CA VAL A 322 8.82 20.19 15.25
C VAL A 322 9.20 18.87 15.90
N CYS A 323 10.05 18.11 15.20
CA CYS A 323 10.55 16.82 15.64
C CYS A 323 12.06 16.90 15.95
N GLN A 324 12.46 16.27 17.04
CA GLN A 324 13.86 16.05 17.41
C GLN A 324 13.96 14.67 18.09
N ASP A 325 14.93 13.84 17.67
CA ASP A 325 15.21 12.52 18.26
C ASP A 325 13.95 11.62 18.35
N GLU A 326 13.22 11.50 17.22
CA GLU A 326 11.91 10.87 17.11
C GLU A 326 10.76 11.46 17.96
N MET A 327 11.00 12.53 18.72
CA MET A 327 10.01 13.14 19.59
C MET A 327 9.44 14.43 19.00
N CYS A 328 8.13 14.62 19.17
CA CYS A 328 7.45 15.86 18.79
C CYS A 328 7.55 16.89 19.93
N ILE A 329 8.45 17.85 19.78
CA ILE A 329 8.86 18.77 20.85
C ILE A 329 8.07 20.08 20.86
N ALA A 330 7.48 20.48 19.74
CA ALA A 330 6.75 21.75 19.65
C ALA A 330 5.70 21.80 18.54
N CYS A 331 4.70 22.65 18.73
CA CYS A 331 3.72 23.06 17.74
C CYS A 331 3.95 24.52 17.34
N PRO A 332 4.43 24.83 16.12
CA PRO A 332 4.66 26.21 15.70
C PRO A 332 3.38 27.01 15.46
N SER A 333 3.37 28.25 15.93
CA SER A 333 2.24 29.19 15.77
C SER A 333 2.74 30.63 15.55
N PRO A 334 1.86 31.56 15.15
CA PRO A 334 2.21 32.98 15.04
C PRO A 334 2.70 33.62 16.35
N VAL A 335 2.33 33.06 17.51
CA VAL A 335 2.75 33.55 18.84
C VAL A 335 4.01 32.83 19.36
N GLY A 336 4.62 31.95 18.56
CA GLY A 336 5.81 31.18 18.91
C GLY A 336 5.58 29.67 18.93
N LEU A 337 6.50 28.95 19.57
CA LEU A 337 6.45 27.50 19.71
C LEU A 337 5.64 27.12 20.96
N LEU A 338 4.55 26.39 20.76
CA LEU A 338 3.69 25.87 21.83
C LEU A 338 4.01 24.39 22.11
N GLY A 339 3.50 23.84 23.20
CA GLY A 339 3.56 22.41 23.47
C GLY A 339 2.87 21.61 22.36
N TRP A 340 3.48 20.48 21.96
CA TRP A 340 2.92 19.63 20.91
C TRP A 340 1.73 18.79 21.41
N SER A 341 0.78 18.55 20.51
CA SER A 341 -0.31 17.57 20.68
C SER A 341 -0.72 17.01 19.31
N ASN A 342 -1.47 15.91 19.28
CA ASN A 342 -2.06 15.35 18.05
C ASN A 342 -2.94 16.35 17.28
N GLY A 343 -3.41 17.42 17.94
CA GLY A 343 -4.17 18.50 17.33
C GLY A 343 -3.31 19.58 16.66
N CYS A 344 -1.98 19.45 16.66
CA CYS A 344 -1.11 20.43 16.03
C CYS A 344 -1.32 20.44 14.50
N VAL A 345 -1.76 21.59 14.00
CA VAL A 345 -2.07 21.82 12.60
C VAL A 345 -1.50 23.18 12.18
N PRO A 346 -1.08 23.34 10.92
CA PRO A 346 -0.68 24.66 10.46
C PRO A 346 -1.93 25.56 10.42
N PRO A 347 -1.76 26.89 10.56
CA PRO A 347 -2.88 27.82 10.48
C PRO A 347 -3.68 27.66 9.19
N GLN A 348 -5.00 27.83 9.29
CA GLN A 348 -5.89 27.70 8.14
C GLN A 348 -5.69 28.88 7.20
N VAL A 349 -5.09 28.62 6.05
CA VAL A 349 -5.01 29.57 4.94
C VAL A 349 -6.19 29.30 4.01
N LYS A 350 -7.09 30.26 3.85
CA LYS A 350 -8.14 30.17 2.83
C LYS A 350 -7.51 30.44 1.46
N GLY A 351 -7.89 29.67 0.44
CA GLY A 351 -7.47 29.92 -0.94
C GLY A 351 -7.84 31.33 -1.42
N CYS A 352 -7.28 31.75 -2.56
CA CYS A 352 -7.34 33.14 -3.03
C CYS A 352 -8.75 33.76 -3.08
N ASP A 353 -9.79 32.95 -3.29
CA ASP A 353 -11.17 33.41 -3.48
C ASP A 353 -11.98 33.62 -2.20
N ASN A 354 -11.44 33.25 -1.03
CA ASN A 354 -12.20 33.22 0.24
C ASN A 354 -11.58 34.11 1.34
N LYS A 355 -10.93 35.22 0.98
CA LYS A 355 -10.44 36.20 1.96
C LYS A 355 -11.65 36.95 2.55
N GLY A 356 -11.87 36.81 3.86
CA GLY A 356 -12.87 37.62 4.56
C GLY A 356 -12.51 39.12 4.48
N LYS A 357 -13.50 40.02 4.45
CA LYS A 357 -13.24 41.47 4.53
C LYS A 357 -12.36 41.78 5.74
N GLY A 358 -11.17 42.33 5.51
CA GLY A 358 -10.21 42.71 6.57
C GLY A 358 -9.08 41.71 6.84
N GLN A 359 -9.07 40.52 6.21
CA GLN A 359 -8.01 39.53 6.44
C GLN A 359 -6.82 39.74 5.50
N THR A 360 -5.62 39.87 6.06
CA THR A 360 -4.36 39.94 5.30
C THR A 360 -3.52 38.68 5.51
N GLU A 361 -2.83 38.22 4.47
CA GLU A 361 -1.89 37.11 4.58
C GLU A 361 -0.56 37.62 5.16
N ASP A 362 -0.04 36.90 6.14
CA ASP A 362 1.25 37.18 6.76
C ASP A 362 1.99 35.86 7.05
N TYR A 363 3.25 35.96 7.49
CA TYR A 363 4.13 34.82 7.70
C TYR A 363 4.88 34.91 9.03
N TYR A 364 4.97 33.80 9.75
CA TYR A 364 5.87 33.65 10.89
C TYR A 364 7.03 32.72 10.55
N LYS A 365 8.20 33.01 11.12
CA LYS A 365 9.47 32.33 10.84
C LYS A 365 9.76 31.29 11.90
N ILE A 366 10.16 30.10 11.47
CA ILE A 366 10.67 29.02 12.31
C ILE A 366 12.13 28.81 11.93
N VAL A 367 13.02 28.75 12.93
CA VAL A 367 14.48 28.76 12.76
C VAL A 367 15.06 27.39 13.09
N GLY A 368 16.11 26.98 12.36
CA GLY A 368 16.84 25.75 12.63
C GLY A 368 15.98 24.52 12.35
N VAL A 369 15.27 24.52 11.22
CA VAL A 369 14.36 23.45 10.84
C VAL A 369 14.47 23.13 9.35
N GLU A 370 14.29 21.85 9.02
CA GLU A 370 14.21 21.33 7.67
C GLU A 370 12.93 20.53 7.45
N ASN A 371 12.68 20.19 6.19
CA ASN A 371 11.55 19.39 5.77
C ASN A 371 11.95 18.45 4.62
N PHE A 372 11.23 17.34 4.45
CA PHE A 372 11.47 16.38 3.38
C PHE A 372 11.47 17.02 1.98
N VAL A 373 10.72 18.10 1.76
CA VAL A 373 10.68 18.82 0.48
C VAL A 373 12.08 19.32 0.09
N SER A 374 12.87 19.87 1.02
CA SER A 374 14.21 20.37 0.68
C SER A 374 15.20 19.26 0.32
N THR A 375 14.98 18.05 0.80
CA THR A 375 15.82 16.87 0.56
C THR A 375 15.58 16.26 -0.82
N TYR A 376 14.31 16.10 -1.22
CA TYR A 376 13.94 15.33 -2.43
C TYR A 376 13.47 16.18 -3.61
N THR A 377 13.36 17.50 -3.45
CA THR A 377 12.97 18.41 -4.53
C THR A 377 14.03 19.48 -4.80
N LYS A 378 14.11 19.91 -6.05
CA LYS A 378 15.03 20.98 -6.46
C LYS A 378 14.41 22.34 -6.12
N GLY A 379 14.99 23.02 -5.14
CA GLY A 379 14.64 24.40 -4.81
C GLY A 379 15.17 25.38 -5.85
N GLU A 380 14.55 26.55 -5.90
CA GLU A 380 15.02 27.68 -6.71
C GLU A 380 16.16 28.40 -6.00
N GLY A 381 17.34 28.45 -6.62
CA GLY A 381 18.51 29.15 -6.07
C GLY A 381 18.64 30.59 -6.57
N LYS A 382 19.44 31.39 -5.86
CA LYS A 382 19.70 32.82 -6.14
C LYS A 382 18.43 33.69 -6.07
N VAL A 383 17.47 33.29 -5.26
CA VAL A 383 16.20 34.01 -5.06
C VAL A 383 16.26 34.74 -3.72
N LYS A 384 15.89 36.02 -3.68
CA LYS A 384 15.75 36.77 -2.41
C LYS A 384 14.53 36.25 -1.64
N MET A 385 14.60 36.23 -0.31
CA MET A 385 13.51 35.78 0.55
C MET A 385 12.16 36.44 0.20
N GLU A 386 12.13 37.75 -0.03
CA GLU A 386 10.89 38.48 -0.38
C GLU A 386 10.27 38.02 -1.71
N GLU A 387 11.10 37.59 -2.67
CA GLU A 387 10.59 37.05 -3.93
C GLU A 387 9.98 35.66 -3.73
N CYS A 388 10.59 34.82 -2.88
CA CYS A 388 10.02 33.53 -2.46
C CYS A 388 8.68 33.73 -1.74
N ARG A 389 8.61 34.70 -0.81
CA ARG A 389 7.37 35.11 -0.12
C ARG A 389 6.30 35.55 -1.11
N ARG A 390 6.65 36.41 -2.08
CA ARG A 390 5.73 36.88 -3.12
C ARG A 390 5.17 35.72 -3.95
N LYS A 391 6.02 34.78 -4.39
CA LYS A 391 5.60 33.59 -5.14
C LYS A 391 4.62 32.73 -4.34
N CYS A 392 4.91 32.45 -3.07
CA CYS A 392 3.99 31.72 -2.19
C CYS A 392 2.67 32.48 -1.96
N THR A 393 2.71 33.81 -1.90
CA THR A 393 1.50 34.63 -1.72
C THR A 393 0.58 34.52 -2.93
N MET A 394 1.14 34.47 -4.15
CA MET A 394 0.38 34.31 -5.39
C MET A 394 -0.13 32.88 -5.63
N ASP A 395 0.52 31.86 -5.07
CA ASP A 395 0.08 30.48 -5.17
C ASP A 395 -0.96 30.16 -4.08
N CYS A 396 -2.21 29.98 -4.50
CA CYS A 396 -3.33 29.69 -3.60
C CYS A 396 -3.20 28.36 -2.86
N LYS A 397 -2.34 27.43 -3.33
CA LYS A 397 -2.06 26.15 -2.68
C LYS A 397 -0.86 26.22 -1.73
N CYS A 398 -0.08 27.30 -1.78
CA CYS A 398 1.09 27.45 -0.92
C CYS A 398 0.67 27.75 0.52
N VAL A 399 1.10 26.89 1.44
CA VAL A 399 0.87 27.02 2.89
C VAL A 399 2.09 27.58 3.62
N GLY A 400 3.22 27.70 2.93
CA GLY A 400 4.47 28.22 3.46
C GLY A 400 5.62 27.94 2.50
N PHE A 401 6.83 28.34 2.89
CA PHE A 401 8.02 28.08 2.09
C PHE A 401 9.23 27.84 2.99
N LEU A 402 10.14 26.99 2.50
CA LEU A 402 11.46 26.83 3.08
C LEU A 402 12.43 27.80 2.42
N TYR A 403 13.34 28.33 3.20
CA TYR A 403 14.38 29.21 2.71
C TYR A 403 15.70 28.90 3.43
N TRP A 404 16.74 28.64 2.66
CA TRP A 404 18.10 28.51 3.18
C TRP A 404 18.82 29.84 2.96
N GLU A 405 19.06 30.57 4.06
CA GLU A 405 19.45 31.98 3.99
C GLU A 405 20.85 32.18 3.40
N LYS A 406 21.80 31.28 3.68
CA LYS A 406 23.17 31.35 3.17
C LYS A 406 23.24 31.08 1.66
N GLU A 407 22.47 30.10 1.18
CA GLU A 407 22.45 29.65 -0.22
C GLU A 407 21.50 30.48 -1.09
N SER A 408 20.66 31.32 -0.46
CA SER A 408 19.56 32.03 -1.11
C SER A 408 18.68 31.09 -1.94
N LYS A 409 18.28 29.97 -1.31
CA LYS A 409 17.54 28.87 -1.95
C LYS A 409 16.15 28.74 -1.36
N CYS A 410 15.15 28.60 -2.22
CA CYS A 410 13.72 28.68 -1.90
C CYS A 410 12.97 27.42 -2.34
N TRP A 411 12.05 26.93 -1.51
CA TRP A 411 11.10 25.89 -1.87
C TRP A 411 9.70 26.30 -1.43
N LEU A 412 8.75 26.32 -2.36
CA LEU A 412 7.34 26.51 -2.04
C LEU A 412 6.75 25.20 -1.52
N ALA A 413 5.99 25.27 -0.44
CA ALA A 413 5.36 24.12 0.17
C ALA A 413 3.83 24.25 0.13
N ASN A 414 3.17 23.26 -0.46
CA ASN A 414 1.73 23.04 -0.35
C ASN A 414 1.37 22.03 0.75
N PHE A 415 2.39 21.39 1.34
CA PHE A 415 2.30 20.52 2.50
C PHE A 415 3.55 20.74 3.35
N LEU A 416 3.39 21.04 4.64
CA LEU A 416 4.52 21.20 5.57
C LEU A 416 4.77 19.90 6.36
N GLY A 417 3.78 19.36 7.05
CA GLY A 417 3.98 18.15 7.85
C GLY A 417 5.01 18.37 8.97
N THR A 418 5.76 17.32 9.30
CA THR A 418 6.84 17.37 10.29
C THR A 418 7.99 18.28 9.84
N LEU A 419 8.47 19.11 10.76
CA LEU A 419 9.70 19.88 10.62
C LEU A 419 10.80 19.24 11.47
N SER A 420 11.88 18.78 10.85
CA SER A 420 13.02 18.22 11.56
C SER A 420 13.88 19.35 12.11
N LYS A 421 14.20 19.32 13.40
CA LYS A 421 15.14 20.27 13.97
C LYS A 421 16.56 19.99 13.47
N VAL A 422 17.28 21.04 13.10
CA VAL A 422 18.67 21.00 12.65
C VAL A 422 19.51 22.08 13.33
N ASP A 423 20.82 21.88 13.40
CA ASP A 423 21.73 22.85 14.01
C ASP A 423 21.98 24.09 13.13
N GLU A 424 21.74 23.97 11.82
CA GLU A 424 21.92 25.06 10.87
C GLU A 424 20.79 26.09 10.99
N SER A 425 21.03 27.12 11.82
CA SER A 425 20.08 28.21 12.07
C SER A 425 19.66 29.00 10.82
N SER A 426 20.44 28.96 9.73
CA SER A 426 20.08 29.62 8.47
C SER A 426 19.03 28.85 7.66
N HIS A 427 18.70 27.61 8.04
CA HIS A 427 17.61 26.84 7.47
C HIS A 427 16.32 27.20 8.19
N VAL A 428 15.41 27.84 7.46
CA VAL A 428 14.22 28.45 8.05
C VAL A 428 12.97 28.08 7.26
N VAL A 429 11.85 27.97 7.96
CA VAL A 429 10.52 27.77 7.35
C VAL A 429 9.65 28.96 7.67
N TYR A 430 9.04 29.56 6.64
CA TYR A 430 8.05 30.61 6.78
C TYR A 430 6.66 30.00 6.55
N VAL A 431 5.81 30.08 7.57
CA VAL A 431 4.45 29.51 7.51
C VAL A 431 3.44 30.61 7.29
N LYS A 432 2.59 30.41 6.28
CA LYS A 432 1.55 31.37 5.89
C LYS A 432 0.38 31.30 6.89
N TYR A 433 -0.14 32.44 7.29
CA TYR A 433 -1.34 32.53 8.14
C TYR A 433 -2.18 33.76 7.78
N LEU A 434 -3.43 33.79 8.26
CA LEU A 434 -4.31 34.95 8.11
C LEU A 434 -4.25 35.81 9.38
N LYS A 435 -3.97 37.09 9.21
CA LYS A 435 -4.01 38.12 10.24
C LYS A 435 -5.32 38.90 10.10
N ASN A 436 -6.02 39.06 11.22
CA ASN A 436 -7.23 39.88 11.32
C ASN A 436 -6.89 41.33 11.66
#